data_AF-A0A0D2KIE7-F1
#
_entry.id   AF-A0A0D2KIE7-F1
#
_cell.length_a   1.000
_cell.length_b   1.000
_cell.length_c   1.000
_cell.angle_alpha   90.00
_cell.angle_beta   90.00
_cell.angle_gamma   90.00
#
_symmetry.space_group_name_H-M   'P 1'
#
loop_
_entity.id
_entity.type
_entity.pdbx_description
1 polymer ?
#
loop_
_entity_poly.entity_id
_entity_poly.type
_entity_poly.pdbx_seq_one_letter_code
_entity_poly.pdbx_strand_id
1 'polypeptide(L)'
;MAVEKDPSLAPLAEQHLKAKAEKQQSPFAAGGAATLNARGASSMLGPALAALPSSSKPPWLRQRAPQGERYTELFSQMRELKLATVCEEAQCPNIGECWNGGM
;
A
#
# COMPACT_ATOMS: atom_id res chain seq x y z
N MET A 1 44.03 26.19 -12.07
CA MET A 1 43.70 24.76 -12.18
C MET A 1 42.20 24.68 -12.41
N ALA A 2 41.78 24.61 -13.68
CA ALA A 2 40.39 24.43 -14.05
C ALA A 2 40.08 22.93 -13.93
N VAL A 3 39.11 22.58 -13.08
CA VAL A 3 38.60 21.22 -13.01
C VAL A 3 37.63 21.07 -14.19
N GLU A 4 38.04 20.31 -15.20
CA GLU A 4 37.18 19.93 -16.32
C GLU A 4 35.96 19.17 -15.79
N LYS A 5 34.79 19.59 -16.27
CA LYS A 5 33.50 19.01 -15.94
C LYS A 5 33.29 17.82 -16.85
N ASP A 6 33.49 16.60 -16.34
CA ASP A 6 33.27 15.36 -17.08
C ASP A 6 31.87 15.34 -17.73
N PRO A 7 31.79 15.31 -19.07
CA PRO A 7 30.51 15.43 -19.80
C PRO A 7 29.67 14.14 -19.82
N SER A 8 29.99 13.13 -19.00
CA SER A 8 29.26 11.85 -18.97
C SER A 8 28.16 11.76 -17.91
N LEU A 9 28.02 12.78 -17.04
CA LEU A 9 27.11 12.75 -15.89
C LEU A 9 25.78 13.52 -16.08
N ALA A 10 25.37 13.79 -17.32
CA ALA A 10 24.00 14.25 -17.59
C ALA A 10 23.48 13.74 -18.95
N PRO A 11 22.22 13.24 -19.06
CA PRO A 11 21.30 12.86 -17.99
C PRO A 11 20.61 11.49 -18.22
N LEU A 12 20.66 10.63 -17.21
CA LEU A 12 19.73 9.49 -17.09
C LEU A 12 18.25 9.94 -17.13
N ALA A 13 17.98 11.23 -16.89
CA ALA A 13 16.64 11.81 -16.92
C ALA A 13 16.00 11.79 -18.33
N GLU A 14 16.77 11.80 -19.42
CA GLU A 14 16.21 11.78 -20.78
C GLU A 14 15.84 10.36 -21.25
N GLN A 15 16.41 9.32 -20.64
CA GLN A 15 16.11 7.93 -21.00
C GLN A 15 14.73 7.48 -20.47
N HIS A 16 14.24 8.09 -19.37
CA HIS A 16 12.94 7.75 -18.79
C HIS A 16 11.75 8.36 -19.55
N LEU A 17 11.97 9.42 -20.33
CA LEU A 17 10.92 10.07 -21.12
C LEU A 17 10.61 9.30 -22.42
N LYS A 18 11.60 8.62 -23.02
CA LYS A 18 11.42 7.88 -24.28
C LYS A 18 10.81 6.49 -24.10
N ALA A 19 10.79 5.94 -22.88
CA ALA A 19 10.14 4.66 -22.58
C ALA A 19 8.60 4.74 -22.43
N LYS A 20 8.00 5.93 -22.53
CA LYS A 20 6.55 6.14 -22.39
C LYS A 20 5.75 6.09 -23.70
N ALA A 21 6.40 5.95 -24.85
CA ALA A 21 5.75 6.15 -26.15
C ALA A 21 5.19 4.90 -26.83
N GLU A 22 5.45 3.68 -26.35
CA GLU A 22 4.86 2.49 -26.97
C GLU A 22 4.41 1.47 -25.93
N LYS A 23 3.10 1.17 -26.01
CA LYS A 23 2.34 0.14 -25.26
C LYS A 23 1.72 0.56 -23.92
N GLN A 24 0.83 1.55 -24.00
CA GLN A 24 -0.26 1.72 -23.04
C GLN A 24 -1.60 1.40 -23.72
N GLN A 25 -1.85 0.12 -24.00
CA GLN A 25 -3.19 -0.37 -24.32
C GLN A 25 -3.81 -0.91 -23.02
N SER A 26 -4.48 -0.02 -22.28
CA SER A 26 -5.31 -0.36 -21.12
C SER A 26 -6.67 -0.88 -21.62
N PRO A 27 -7.15 -2.07 -21.20
CA PRO A 27 -8.49 -2.54 -21.58
C PRO A 27 -9.58 -2.16 -20.56
N PHE A 28 -9.30 -1.36 -19.53
CA PHE A 28 -10.34 -0.95 -18.59
C PHE A 28 -11.07 0.30 -19.09
N ALA A 29 -11.92 0.08 -20.09
CA ALA A 29 -12.94 1.04 -20.47
C ALA A 29 -14.03 1.14 -19.39
N ALA A 30 -14.47 2.38 -19.19
CA ALA A 30 -15.42 2.88 -18.21
C ALA A 30 -16.67 2.02 -17.92
N GLY A 31 -17.10 2.03 -16.66
CA GLY A 31 -18.42 1.53 -16.27
C GLY A 31 -18.82 1.91 -14.84
N GLY A 32 -19.56 3.01 -14.70
CA GLY A 32 -20.70 3.19 -13.79
C GLY A 32 -20.49 3.13 -12.27
N ALA A 33 -21.07 4.09 -11.55
CA ALA A 33 -21.27 4.04 -10.11
C ALA A 33 -22.12 2.81 -9.74
N ALA A 34 -21.49 1.77 -9.19
CA ALA A 34 -22.15 0.61 -8.62
C ALA A 34 -22.03 0.68 -7.09
N THR A 35 -23.18 0.76 -6.42
CA THR A 35 -23.35 0.53 -4.99
C THR A 35 -22.66 -0.79 -4.61
N LEU A 36 -21.57 -0.70 -3.83
CA LEU A 36 -20.77 -1.85 -3.42
C LEU A 36 -21.56 -2.70 -2.42
N ASN A 37 -22.31 -3.68 -2.93
CA ASN A 37 -22.74 -4.81 -2.11
C ASN A 37 -21.60 -5.85 -2.11
N ALA A 38 -21.16 -6.27 -0.93
CA ALA A 38 -19.97 -7.09 -0.66
C ALA A 38 -20.02 -8.53 -1.21
N ARG A 39 -20.87 -8.81 -2.20
CA ARG A 39 -21.10 -10.14 -2.78
C ARG A 39 -20.35 -10.39 -4.09
N GLY A 40 -19.61 -9.41 -4.62
CA GLY A 40 -19.04 -9.46 -5.97
C GLY A 40 -17.56 -9.85 -6.10
N ALA A 41 -16.79 -9.96 -5.01
CA ALA A 41 -15.34 -10.18 -5.12
C ALA A 41 -14.96 -11.61 -5.54
N SER A 42 -15.82 -12.60 -5.32
CA SER A 42 -15.51 -14.01 -5.62
C SER A 42 -15.46 -14.35 -7.11
N SER A 43 -15.99 -13.50 -8.00
CA SER A 43 -16.09 -13.85 -9.43
C SER A 43 -14.79 -13.68 -10.24
N MET A 44 -13.78 -13.02 -9.67
CA MET A 44 -12.46 -12.84 -10.32
C MET A 44 -11.48 -13.98 -10.00
N LEU A 45 -11.83 -14.84 -9.04
CA LEU A 45 -11.02 -15.98 -8.63
C LEU A 45 -11.55 -17.21 -9.37
N GLY A 46 -10.68 -17.88 -10.13
CA GLY A 46 -11.04 -19.12 -10.80
C GLY A 46 -11.62 -20.14 -9.81
N PRO A 47 -12.41 -21.13 -10.28
CA PRO A 47 -13.17 -22.04 -9.42
C PRO A 47 -12.33 -22.77 -8.35
N ALA A 48 -11.02 -22.93 -8.60
CA ALA A 48 -10.08 -23.50 -7.65
C ALA A 48 -9.87 -22.66 -6.38
N LEU A 49 -9.80 -21.32 -6.46
CA LEU A 49 -9.60 -20.47 -5.28
C LEU A 49 -10.90 -20.22 -4.51
N ALA A 50 -12.05 -20.21 -5.18
CA ALA A 50 -13.35 -20.08 -4.54
C ALA A 50 -13.75 -21.31 -3.68
N ALA A 51 -13.16 -22.48 -3.98
CA ALA A 51 -13.35 -23.72 -3.24
C ALA A 51 -12.34 -23.93 -2.10
N LEU A 52 -11.33 -23.06 -1.95
CA LEU A 52 -10.48 -23.12 -0.77
C LEU A 52 -11.35 -22.77 0.44
N PRO A 53 -11.31 -23.58 1.52
CA PRO A 53 -11.99 -23.19 2.73
C PRO A 53 -11.48 -21.81 3.12
N SER A 54 -12.39 -20.85 3.36
CA SER A 54 -12.08 -19.57 3.98
C SER A 54 -11.62 -19.86 5.41
N SER A 55 -10.38 -20.34 5.54
CA SER A 55 -9.78 -20.70 6.80
C SER A 55 -9.47 -19.41 7.53
N SER A 56 -10.11 -19.21 8.68
CA SER A 56 -9.71 -18.17 9.62
C SER A 56 -8.20 -18.23 9.86
N LYS A 57 -7.58 -17.05 10.03
CA LYS A 57 -6.16 -16.97 10.37
C LYS A 57 -5.86 -17.87 11.59
N PRO A 58 -4.77 -18.65 11.56
CA PRO A 58 -4.41 -19.52 12.67
C PRO A 58 -4.15 -18.68 13.94
N PRO A 59 -4.30 -19.23 15.15
CA PRO A 59 -4.17 -18.47 16.40
C PRO A 59 -2.84 -17.72 16.54
N TRP A 60 -1.73 -18.31 16.10
CA TRP A 60 -0.39 -17.70 16.19
C TRP A 60 -0.18 -16.50 15.25
N LEU A 61 -1.03 -16.31 14.24
CA LEU A 61 -0.95 -15.19 13.29
C LEU A 61 -1.89 -14.04 13.67
N ARG A 62 -2.70 -14.19 14.74
CA ARG A 62 -3.63 -13.15 15.18
C ARG A 62 -2.96 -12.26 16.20
N GLN A 63 -2.99 -10.97 15.93
CA GLN A 63 -2.54 -9.94 16.87
C GLN A 63 -3.74 -9.28 17.56
N ARG A 64 -3.52 -8.74 18.75
CA ARG A 64 -4.55 -7.98 19.48
C ARG A 64 -4.82 -6.66 18.78
N ALA A 65 -6.03 -6.12 18.99
CA ALA A 65 -6.35 -4.77 18.54
C ALA A 65 -5.37 -3.75 19.16
N PRO A 66 -5.11 -2.61 18.50
CA PRO A 66 -4.33 -1.54 19.11
C PRO A 66 -5.08 -0.94 20.29
N GLN A 67 -4.38 -0.77 21.42
CA GLN A 67 -4.88 -0.10 22.62
C GLN A 67 -3.74 0.71 23.25
N GLY A 68 -4.08 1.65 24.14
CA GLY A 68 -3.10 2.44 24.90
C GLY A 68 -3.19 3.95 24.63
N GLU A 69 -2.76 4.73 25.62
CA GLU A 69 -2.77 6.19 25.56
C GLU A 69 -1.84 6.71 24.44
N ARG A 70 -0.61 6.20 24.38
CA ARG A 70 0.39 6.61 23.39
C ARG A 70 -0.03 6.30 21.95
N TYR A 71 -0.65 5.14 21.70
CA TYR A 71 -1.26 4.85 20.40
C TYR A 71 -2.31 5.92 20.02
N THR A 72 -3.19 6.29 20.97
CA THR A 72 -4.27 7.26 20.74
C THR A 72 -3.72 8.66 20.45
N GLU A 73 -2.68 9.05 21.18
CA GLU A 73 -1.97 10.31 20.99
C GLU A 73 -1.33 10.36 19.59
N LEU A 74 -0.53 9.36 19.23
CA LEU A 74 0.11 9.26 17.92
C LEU A 74 -0.92 9.22 16.78
N PHE A 75 -2.00 8.45 16.94
CA PHE A 75 -3.09 8.41 15.97
C PHE A 75 -3.68 9.80 15.74
N SER A 76 -3.91 10.56 16.80
CA SER A 76 -4.44 11.92 16.72
C SER A 76 -3.44 12.87 16.02
N GLN A 77 -2.16 12.79 16.37
CA GLN A 77 -1.10 13.60 15.75
C GLN A 77 -0.98 13.34 14.25
N MET A 78 -1.02 12.08 13.80
CA MET A 78 -0.97 11.74 12.37
C MET A 78 -2.11 12.38 11.58
N ARG A 79 -3.32 12.43 12.17
CA ARG A 79 -4.52 13.04 11.54
C ARG A 79 -4.44 14.55 11.51
N GLU A 80 -3.99 15.17 12.60
CA GLU A 80 -3.80 16.62 12.68
C GLU A 80 -2.77 17.12 11.66
N LEU A 81 -1.63 16.43 11.60
CA LEU A 81 -0.52 16.76 10.70
C LEU A 81 -0.76 16.30 9.25
N LYS A 82 -1.83 15.54 8.99
CA LYS A 82 -2.16 14.95 7.68
C LYS A 82 -1.00 14.10 7.12
N LEU A 83 -0.37 13.31 7.98
CA LEU A 83 0.73 12.41 7.61
C LEU A 83 0.20 11.01 7.31
N ALA A 84 0.85 10.33 6.37
CA ALA A 84 0.63 8.92 6.09
C ALA A 84 1.84 8.12 6.58
N THR A 85 1.59 6.94 7.16
CA THR A 85 2.64 6.02 7.60
C THR A 85 2.45 4.65 6.98
N VAL A 86 3.54 3.92 6.76
CA VAL A 86 3.47 2.53 6.30
C VAL A 86 2.64 1.66 7.24
N CYS A 87 2.60 1.98 8.54
CA CYS A 87 1.82 1.24 9.53
C CYS A 87 0.31 1.33 9.25
N GLU A 88 -0.19 2.49 8.85
CA GLU A 88 -1.61 2.69 8.52
C GLU A 88 -1.93 2.17 7.11
N GLU A 89 -1.12 2.53 6.11
CA GLU A 89 -1.35 2.16 4.71
C GLU A 89 -1.27 0.64 4.48
N ALA A 90 -0.35 -0.04 5.17
CA ALA A 90 -0.20 -1.49 5.08
C ALA A 90 -1.15 -2.25 6.01
N GLN A 91 -1.99 -1.55 6.80
CA GLN A 91 -2.81 -2.15 7.85
C GLN A 91 -1.98 -3.08 8.76
N CYS A 92 -0.84 -2.59 9.21
CA CYS A 92 0.15 -3.38 9.92
C CYS A 92 -0.48 -3.99 11.19
N PRO A 93 -0.47 -5.33 11.35
CA PRO A 93 -1.07 -5.97 12.53
C PRO A 93 -0.41 -5.53 13.84
N ASN A 94 0.82 -4.99 13.76
CA ASN A 94 1.68 -4.65 14.88
C ASN A 94 1.57 -3.15 15.28
N ILE A 95 0.67 -2.38 14.67
CA ILE A 95 0.62 -0.92 14.86
C ILE A 95 0.47 -0.51 16.33
N GLY A 96 -0.28 -1.29 17.12
CA GLY A 96 -0.47 -1.03 18.55
C GLY A 96 0.83 -1.15 19.35
N GLU A 97 1.65 -2.17 19.12
CA GLU A 97 2.89 -2.35 19.89
C GLU A 97 3.98 -1.39 19.42
N CYS A 98 4.14 -1.19 18.10
CA CYS A 98 5.11 -0.25 17.55
C CYS A 98 4.89 1.18 18.08
N TRP A 99 3.65 1.66 18.13
CA TRP A 99 3.35 3.03 18.56
C TRP A 99 3.38 3.21 20.08
N ASN A 100 3.12 2.17 20.86
CA ASN A 100 3.31 2.23 22.32
C ASN A 100 4.80 2.22 22.73
N GLY A 101 5.73 2.09 21.79
CA GLY A 101 7.16 1.99 22.06
C GLY A 101 7.62 0.58 22.36
N GLY A 102 6.89 -0.42 21.87
CA GLY A 102 7.27 -1.84 21.96
C GLY A 102 8.55 -2.09 21.17
N MET A 103 9.61 -2.38 21.91
CA MET A 103 10.62 -3.37 21.50
C MET A 103 10.07 -4.76 21.80
#